data_AF-A0AA88JCV1-F1
#
_entry.id   AF-A0AA88JCV1-F1
#
_cell.length_a   1.000
_cell.length_b   1.000
_cell.length_c   1.000
_cell.angle_alpha   90.00
_cell.angle_beta   90.00
_cell.angle_gamma   90.00
#
_symmetry.space_group_name_H-M   'P 1'
#
loop_
_entity.id
_entity.type
_entity.pdbx_description
1 polymer ?
#
loop_
_entity_poly.entity_id
_entity_poly.type
_entity_poly.pdbx_seq_one_letter_code
_entity_poly.pdbx_strand_id
1 'polypeptide(L)'
;MGKEKTHINIVVIGHVDSGKSTTTGHLIYKLGGIDKRMDATTPKYSKARYDEIVKEVSSYLKKVGYNPDKIPFVPISGFEGDNMIERSTNLDWYKGPTLLDALDQILEPKRPTDKPLRLPLQDVYKIGGIGTVPVGRVETGVLKPGMVVTFGPTGLTTEVKSVEMHHEALQEALPGDNVGFNVKNVAVKDLKRGFVASNSKDDPAREAANFTSQVIIMNHPGQIGNGYAPVLDCHTSHIAVKFAELLTKIDRRSGKELEKEPKFLKNGDAGMVKMIPTKPMVVETFSEYPPLGRFAVRDMRQTVAVGVIKNVEKKDPSGAKVTKSAAKKKFALQSSILVFKDGGVKCLGLDLSARQAVMGNSVLLFDGYLFIIEMSCVVDDR
;
A
#
# COMPACT_ATOMS: atom_id res chain seq x y z
N MET A 1 25.62 8.16 -0.26
CA MET A 1 24.19 8.34 0.05
C MET A 1 23.42 8.14 -1.26
N GLY A 2 22.95 6.91 -1.52
CA GLY A 2 22.16 6.64 -2.71
C GLY A 2 20.82 7.36 -2.57
N LYS A 3 20.49 8.27 -3.50
CA LYS A 3 19.16 8.89 -3.53
C LYS A 3 18.10 7.78 -3.56
N GLU A 4 17.16 7.81 -2.62
CA GLU A 4 15.97 6.95 -2.63
C GLU A 4 15.35 6.96 -4.02
N LYS A 5 15.22 5.79 -4.65
CA LYS A 5 14.62 5.69 -5.98
C LYS A 5 13.10 5.67 -5.85
N THR A 6 12.47 6.78 -6.19
CA THR A 6 11.02 6.96 -6.18
C THR A 6 10.33 5.97 -7.13
N HIS A 7 9.35 5.23 -6.61
CA HIS A 7 8.55 4.32 -7.42
C HIS A 7 7.45 5.09 -8.18
N ILE A 8 7.70 5.38 -9.46
CA ILE A 8 6.75 6.08 -10.34
C ILE A 8 6.03 5.06 -11.22
N ASN A 9 4.71 5.06 -11.20
CA ASN A 9 3.90 4.28 -12.14
C ASN A 9 3.65 5.12 -13.39
N ILE A 10 4.41 4.88 -14.45
CA ILE A 10 4.24 5.56 -15.75
C ILE A 10 3.30 4.71 -16.62
N VAL A 11 2.18 5.30 -17.04
CA VAL A 11 1.24 4.67 -17.97
C VAL A 11 1.39 5.35 -19.33
N VAL A 12 1.95 4.65 -20.30
CA VAL A 12 2.12 5.13 -21.68
C VAL A 12 0.90 4.72 -22.50
N ILE A 13 0.12 5.71 -22.97
CA ILE A 13 -1.10 5.50 -23.76
C ILE A 13 -0.89 6.10 -25.16
N GLY A 14 -1.26 5.35 -26.20
CA GLY A 14 -1.10 5.73 -27.61
C GLY A 14 -1.86 4.75 -28.52
N HIS A 15 -2.06 5.09 -29.79
CA HIS A 15 -2.74 4.24 -30.77
C HIS A 15 -1.94 2.95 -31.07
N VAL A 16 -2.58 1.90 -31.60
CA VAL A 16 -1.83 0.76 -32.20
C VAL A 16 -0.89 1.38 -33.24
N ASP A 17 0.40 1.04 -33.21
CA ASP A 17 1.45 1.65 -34.04
C ASP A 17 2.00 3.04 -33.63
N SER A 18 1.51 3.69 -32.56
CA SER A 18 2.13 4.92 -32.02
C SER A 18 3.31 4.70 -31.06
N GLY A 19 4.06 3.61 -31.22
CA GLY A 19 5.33 3.43 -30.50
C GLY A 19 5.24 3.36 -28.97
N LYS A 20 4.14 2.87 -28.38
CA LYS A 20 4.03 2.65 -26.92
C LYS A 20 5.14 1.71 -26.41
N SER A 21 5.31 0.58 -27.09
CA SER A 21 6.40 -0.39 -26.88
C SER A 21 7.76 0.21 -27.25
N THR A 22 7.81 1.17 -28.18
CA THR A 22 9.01 1.93 -28.58
C THR A 22 9.46 2.91 -27.50
N THR A 23 8.53 3.52 -26.75
CA THR A 23 8.85 4.45 -25.65
C THR A 23 9.40 3.68 -24.44
N THR A 24 8.75 2.59 -24.06
CA THR A 24 9.26 1.67 -23.02
C THR A 24 10.57 1.00 -23.46
N GLY A 25 10.66 0.59 -24.73
CA GLY A 25 11.87 0.01 -25.31
C GLY A 25 13.03 1.00 -25.44
N HIS A 26 12.76 2.29 -25.69
CA HIS A 26 13.78 3.33 -25.77
C HIS A 26 14.29 3.75 -24.38
N LEU A 27 13.44 3.67 -23.34
CA LEU A 27 13.89 3.80 -21.96
C LEU A 27 14.92 2.69 -21.61
N ILE A 28 14.67 1.46 -22.08
CA ILE A 28 15.59 0.32 -21.95
C ILE A 28 16.82 0.44 -22.89
N TYR A 29 16.66 1.08 -24.06
CA TYR A 29 17.73 1.42 -25.01
C TYR A 29 18.74 2.41 -24.42
N LYS A 30 18.26 3.51 -23.79
CA LYS A 30 19.12 4.47 -23.07
C LYS A 30 19.81 3.85 -21.86
N LEU A 31 19.28 2.73 -21.34
CA LEU A 31 19.90 1.88 -20.32
C LEU A 31 20.80 0.77 -20.92
N GLY A 32 21.03 0.76 -22.24
CA GLY A 32 22.04 -0.07 -22.93
C GLY A 32 21.57 -1.43 -23.49
N GLY A 33 20.27 -1.69 -23.61
CA GLY A 33 19.76 -3.06 -23.80
C GLY A 33 19.45 -3.58 -25.22
N ILE A 34 19.12 -2.76 -26.22
CA ILE A 34 18.59 -3.23 -27.55
C ILE A 34 18.95 -2.20 -28.67
N ASP A 35 18.77 -2.51 -29.96
CA ASP A 35 19.10 -1.65 -31.13
C ASP A 35 17.85 -1.09 -31.90
N LYS A 36 18.07 -0.08 -32.76
CA LYS A 36 17.14 0.95 -33.33
C LYS A 36 15.97 0.50 -34.23
N ARG A 37 14.76 1.09 -34.06
CA ARG A 37 13.63 1.14 -35.06
C ARG A 37 12.75 2.41 -34.97
N MET A 38 12.15 2.79 -36.11
CA MET A 38 11.68 4.12 -36.59
C MET A 38 10.27 4.62 -36.14
N ASP A 39 10.11 5.95 -36.17
CA ASP A 39 8.90 6.76 -35.89
C ASP A 39 7.98 6.96 -37.10
N ALA A 40 6.65 6.92 -36.94
CA ALA A 40 5.71 7.29 -38.00
C ALA A 40 4.34 7.81 -37.50
N THR A 41 4.15 9.13 -37.48
CA THR A 41 2.83 9.73 -37.74
C THR A 41 2.82 10.29 -39.16
N THR A 42 1.68 10.22 -39.86
CA THR A 42 1.49 10.82 -41.19
C THR A 42 0.42 11.92 -41.08
N PRO A 43 0.74 13.21 -41.29
CA PRO A 43 2.08 13.81 -41.45
C PRO A 43 2.91 13.79 -40.15
N LYS A 44 4.24 13.89 -40.28
CA LYS A 44 5.19 13.91 -39.15
C LYS A 44 4.91 15.11 -38.24
N TYR A 45 4.98 14.91 -36.93
CA TYR A 45 4.85 15.97 -35.91
C TYR A 45 3.55 16.80 -35.99
N SER A 46 2.46 16.19 -36.45
CA SER A 46 1.18 16.86 -36.66
C SER A 46 0.52 17.31 -35.35
N LYS A 47 0.32 18.63 -35.21
CA LYS A 47 -0.48 19.22 -34.12
C LYS A 47 -1.92 18.68 -34.10
N ALA A 48 -2.54 18.51 -35.27
CA ALA A 48 -3.92 18.03 -35.37
C ALA A 48 -4.07 16.62 -34.78
N ARG A 49 -3.10 15.74 -35.04
CA ARG A 49 -3.08 14.38 -34.47
C ARG A 49 -2.85 14.39 -32.96
N TYR A 50 -1.97 15.28 -32.48
CA TYR A 50 -1.78 15.50 -31.05
C TYR A 50 -3.08 15.96 -30.38
N ASP A 51 -3.74 17.00 -30.91
CA ASP A 51 -4.97 17.55 -30.35
C ASP A 51 -6.11 16.51 -30.32
N GLU A 52 -6.21 15.66 -31.36
CA GLU A 52 -7.15 14.53 -31.42
C GLU A 52 -6.90 13.53 -30.28
N ILE A 53 -5.65 13.07 -30.11
CA ILE A 53 -5.27 12.13 -29.05
C ILE A 53 -5.52 12.73 -27.67
N VAL A 54 -5.12 13.99 -27.45
CA VAL A 54 -5.36 14.69 -26.19
C VAL A 54 -6.85 14.76 -25.88
N LYS A 55 -7.69 15.05 -26.88
CA LYS A 55 -9.16 15.11 -26.71
C LYS A 55 -9.75 13.74 -26.37
N GLU A 56 -9.37 12.69 -27.07
CA GLU A 56 -9.86 11.33 -26.83
C GLU A 56 -9.44 10.82 -25.44
N VAL A 57 -8.15 10.95 -25.12
CA VAL A 57 -7.59 10.49 -23.84
C VAL A 57 -8.16 11.33 -22.69
N SER A 58 -8.28 12.64 -22.83
CA SER A 58 -8.91 13.52 -21.81
C SER A 58 -10.36 13.12 -21.54
N SER A 59 -11.13 12.81 -22.60
CA SER A 59 -12.51 12.34 -22.47
C SER A 59 -12.57 11.01 -21.69
N TYR A 60 -11.64 10.09 -21.97
CA TYR A 60 -11.54 8.82 -21.27
C TYR A 60 -11.12 8.99 -19.80
N LEU A 61 -10.08 9.77 -19.54
CA LEU A 61 -9.59 10.09 -18.19
C LEU A 61 -10.67 10.72 -17.33
N LYS A 62 -11.45 11.66 -17.90
CA LYS A 62 -12.60 12.29 -17.23
C LYS A 62 -13.70 11.28 -16.88
N LYS A 63 -13.95 10.28 -17.74
CA LYS A 63 -14.90 9.19 -17.44
C LYS A 63 -14.39 8.28 -16.32
N VAL A 64 -13.09 8.03 -16.26
CA VAL A 64 -12.46 7.19 -15.23
C VAL A 64 -12.36 7.93 -13.88
N GLY A 65 -12.40 9.27 -13.87
CA GLY A 65 -12.42 10.10 -12.67
C GLY A 65 -11.12 10.88 -12.41
N TYR A 66 -10.21 10.91 -13.38
CA TYR A 66 -9.05 11.80 -13.35
C TYR A 66 -9.44 13.21 -13.80
N ASN A 67 -8.73 14.23 -13.29
CA ASN A 67 -8.83 15.59 -13.79
C ASN A 67 -7.81 15.80 -14.93
N PRO A 68 -8.24 15.89 -16.20
CA PRO A 68 -7.31 16.06 -17.33
C PRO A 68 -6.50 17.36 -17.25
N ASP A 69 -7.03 18.40 -16.59
CA ASP A 69 -6.35 19.70 -16.48
C ASP A 69 -5.08 19.63 -15.61
N LYS A 70 -4.96 18.59 -14.76
CA LYS A 70 -3.78 18.34 -13.93
C LYS A 70 -2.79 17.37 -14.56
N ILE A 71 -3.06 16.89 -15.77
CA ILE A 71 -2.25 15.86 -16.43
C ILE A 71 -1.49 16.51 -17.60
N PRO A 72 -0.15 16.55 -17.56
CA PRO A 72 0.62 17.08 -18.68
C PRO A 72 0.58 16.10 -19.86
N PHE A 73 0.17 16.60 -21.02
CA PHE A 73 0.25 15.87 -22.30
C PHE A 73 1.49 16.33 -23.06
N VAL A 74 2.55 15.52 -23.05
CA VAL A 74 3.82 15.84 -23.70
C VAL A 74 3.97 15.05 -25.01
N PRO A 75 4.01 15.69 -26.19
CA PRO A 75 4.34 15.03 -27.44
C PRO A 75 5.83 14.75 -27.47
N ILE A 76 6.21 13.47 -27.51
CA ILE A 76 7.60 13.03 -27.53
C ILE A 76 7.88 12.18 -28.78
N SER A 77 9.13 12.23 -29.26
CA SER A 77 9.71 11.11 -30.02
C SER A 77 10.75 10.44 -29.13
N GLY A 78 10.50 9.17 -28.80
CA GLY A 78 11.49 8.37 -28.10
C GLY A 78 12.75 8.18 -28.94
N PHE A 79 12.63 8.05 -30.26
CA PHE A 79 13.76 7.75 -31.13
C PHE A 79 14.65 8.98 -31.40
N GLU A 80 14.04 10.10 -31.80
CA GLU A 80 14.76 11.34 -32.12
C GLU A 80 15.15 12.13 -30.86
N GLY A 81 14.56 11.81 -29.70
CA GLY A 81 14.81 12.52 -28.46
C GLY A 81 13.93 13.75 -28.22
N ASP A 82 13.03 14.05 -29.16
CA ASP A 82 12.17 15.23 -29.14
C ASP A 82 11.36 15.33 -27.84
N ASN A 83 11.49 16.47 -27.16
CA ASN A 83 10.79 16.80 -25.91
C ASN A 83 11.00 15.80 -24.76
N MET A 84 12.04 14.95 -24.81
CA MET A 84 12.36 14.07 -23.68
C MET A 84 13.10 14.78 -22.55
N ILE A 85 14.16 15.52 -22.90
CA ILE A 85 14.99 16.29 -21.97
C ILE A 85 15.03 17.75 -22.42
N GLU A 86 15.33 17.95 -23.70
CA GLU A 86 15.37 19.26 -24.34
C GLU A 86 14.15 19.46 -25.24
N ARG A 87 13.79 20.72 -25.49
CA ARG A 87 12.70 21.07 -26.39
C ARG A 87 13.07 20.72 -27.83
N SER A 88 12.14 20.08 -28.52
CA SER A 88 12.26 19.76 -29.94
C SER A 88 12.13 21.00 -30.82
N THR A 89 12.97 21.09 -31.86
CA THR A 89 12.82 22.06 -32.95
C THR A 89 11.81 21.61 -34.01
N ASN A 90 11.35 20.36 -33.97
CA ASN A 90 10.34 19.82 -34.90
C ASN A 90 8.91 20.09 -34.43
N LEU A 91 8.74 20.56 -33.19
CA LEU A 91 7.46 20.76 -32.51
C LEU A 91 7.30 22.21 -32.08
N ASP A 92 7.55 23.17 -32.96
CA ASP A 92 7.48 24.61 -32.68
C ASP A 92 6.13 25.06 -32.11
N TRP A 93 5.07 24.34 -32.46
CA TRP A 93 3.71 24.58 -32.00
C TRP A 93 3.46 24.14 -30.55
N TYR A 94 4.30 23.27 -29.99
CA TYR A 94 4.18 22.80 -28.62
C TYR A 94 4.95 23.71 -27.66
N LYS A 95 4.24 24.39 -26.76
CA LYS A 95 4.85 25.31 -25.78
C LYS A 95 4.94 24.76 -24.36
N GLY A 96 4.41 23.55 -24.13
CA GLY A 96 4.41 22.90 -22.81
C GLY A 96 5.78 22.41 -22.33
N PRO A 97 5.84 21.76 -21.16
CA PRO A 97 7.06 21.22 -20.58
C PRO A 97 7.63 20.05 -21.40
N THR A 98 8.94 19.81 -21.30
CA THR A 98 9.52 18.52 -21.74
C THR A 98 9.09 17.38 -20.81
N LEU A 99 9.39 16.13 -21.17
CA LEU A 99 9.10 14.99 -20.29
C LEU A 99 9.87 15.10 -18.97
N LEU A 100 11.13 15.55 -19.00
CA LEU A 100 11.91 15.79 -17.78
C LEU A 100 11.27 16.89 -16.94
N ASP A 101 10.93 18.04 -17.54
CA ASP A 101 10.27 19.13 -16.83
C ASP A 101 8.93 18.68 -16.22
N ALA A 102 8.17 17.86 -16.95
CA ALA A 102 6.90 17.32 -16.49
C ALA A 102 7.07 16.34 -15.32
N LEU A 103 8.16 15.58 -15.27
CA LEU A 103 8.52 14.72 -14.14
C LEU A 103 8.94 15.55 -12.92
N ASP A 104 9.72 16.60 -13.11
CA ASP A 104 10.14 17.51 -12.04
C ASP A 104 8.96 18.29 -11.44
N GLN A 105 7.89 18.50 -12.21
CA GLN A 105 6.65 19.11 -11.74
C GLN A 105 5.74 18.16 -10.94
N ILE A 106 6.05 16.86 -10.88
CA ILE A 106 5.24 15.92 -10.10
C ILE A 106 5.42 16.24 -8.63
N LEU A 107 4.34 16.69 -7.99
CA LEU A 107 4.29 16.87 -6.56
C LEU A 107 4.60 15.54 -5.86
N GLU A 108 5.60 15.56 -4.98
CA GLU A 108 5.96 14.39 -4.20
C GLU A 108 4.74 13.92 -3.39
N PRO A 109 4.32 12.66 -3.51
CA PRO A 109 3.24 12.15 -2.70
C PRO A 109 3.69 12.16 -1.25
N LYS A 110 2.91 12.80 -0.37
CA LYS A 110 3.19 12.77 1.07
C LYS A 110 3.21 11.32 1.54
N ARG A 111 4.40 10.83 1.91
CA ARG A 111 4.58 9.47 2.41
C ARG A 111 3.83 9.35 3.74
N PRO A 112 2.89 8.39 3.88
CA PRO A 112 2.09 8.25 5.09
C PRO A 112 2.90 7.55 6.21
N THR A 113 3.95 8.21 6.71
CA THR A 113 4.81 7.73 7.81
C THR A 113 4.10 7.77 9.16
N ASP A 114 3.19 8.73 9.34
CA ASP A 114 2.48 8.97 10.61
C ASP A 114 1.32 7.99 10.83
N LYS A 115 0.97 7.21 9.81
CA LYS A 115 -0.09 6.19 9.89
C LYS A 115 0.48 4.86 10.43
N PRO A 116 -0.34 4.01 11.06
CA PRO A 116 0.12 2.69 11.48
C PRO A 116 0.66 1.85 10.33
N LEU A 117 1.56 0.91 10.66
CA LEU A 117 2.23 0.07 9.66
C LEU A 117 1.21 -0.82 8.91
N ARG A 118 1.25 -0.76 7.58
CA ARG A 118 0.61 -1.74 6.67
C ARG A 118 1.60 -2.13 5.58
N LEU A 119 1.98 -3.40 5.57
CA LEU A 119 2.89 -3.99 4.58
C LEU A 119 2.27 -5.29 4.05
N PRO A 120 1.56 -5.24 2.91
CA PRO A 120 1.05 -6.43 2.24
C PRO A 120 2.18 -7.31 1.70
N LEU A 121 2.12 -8.60 2.01
CA LEU A 121 3.11 -9.58 1.58
C LEU A 121 2.89 -9.95 0.11
N GLN A 122 3.91 -9.71 -0.70
CA GLN A 122 3.96 -10.14 -2.08
C GLN A 122 4.41 -11.59 -2.18
N ASP A 123 5.50 -11.96 -1.50
CA ASP A 123 6.07 -13.31 -1.49
C ASP A 123 6.70 -13.64 -0.14
N VAL A 124 6.94 -14.93 0.12
CA VAL A 124 7.59 -15.40 1.35
C VAL A 124 8.64 -16.45 1.00
N TYR A 125 9.89 -16.18 1.35
CA TYR A 125 11.02 -17.05 1.06
C TYR A 125 11.54 -17.75 2.32
N LYS A 126 12.12 -18.94 2.12
CA LYS A 126 12.95 -19.62 3.11
C LYS A 126 14.41 -19.48 2.70
N ILE A 127 15.20 -18.72 3.45
CA ILE A 127 16.62 -18.57 3.18
C ILE A 127 17.41 -19.42 4.20
N GLY A 128 18.27 -20.31 3.69
CA GLY A 128 19.13 -21.14 4.53
C GLY A 128 19.99 -20.29 5.46
N GLY A 129 20.06 -20.65 6.75
CA GLY A 129 20.80 -19.91 7.78
C GLY A 129 20.10 -18.65 8.32
N ILE A 130 19.26 -17.98 7.53
CA ILE A 130 18.56 -16.74 7.94
C ILE A 130 17.18 -17.04 8.54
N GLY A 131 16.39 -17.90 7.88
CA GLY A 131 15.04 -18.26 8.27
C GLY A 131 13.98 -17.85 7.24
N THR A 132 12.83 -17.38 7.72
CA THR A 132 11.70 -16.98 6.90
C THR A 132 11.78 -15.48 6.62
N VAL A 133 11.72 -15.11 5.34
CA VAL A 133 11.83 -13.72 4.87
C VAL A 133 10.61 -13.39 4.00
N PRO A 134 9.59 -12.72 4.57
CA PRO A 134 8.54 -12.11 3.79
C PRO A 134 9.06 -10.89 3.01
N VAL A 135 8.52 -10.70 1.82
CA VAL A 135 8.83 -9.58 0.93
C VAL A 135 7.54 -8.84 0.61
N GLY A 136 7.61 -7.52 0.62
CA GLY A 136 6.48 -6.69 0.22
C GLY A 136 6.84 -5.21 0.23
N ARG A 137 5.86 -4.40 -0.17
CA ARG A 137 5.98 -2.95 -0.20
C ARG A 137 5.38 -2.35 1.07
N VAL A 138 6.09 -1.43 1.70
CA VAL A 138 5.55 -0.65 2.81
C VAL A 138 4.53 0.34 2.23
N GLU A 139 3.25 0.21 2.60
CA GLU A 139 2.20 1.11 2.11
C GLU A 139 1.96 2.28 3.06
N THR A 140 1.98 2.04 4.36
CA THR A 140 1.86 3.05 5.42
C THR A 140 2.74 2.70 6.61
N GLY A 141 3.11 3.72 7.41
CA GLY A 141 3.93 3.58 8.60
C GLY A 141 5.39 3.24 8.32
N VAL A 142 6.10 2.84 9.36
CA VAL A 142 7.54 2.54 9.30
C VAL A 142 7.79 1.14 9.84
N LEU A 143 8.68 0.40 9.18
CA LEU A 143 9.14 -0.91 9.62
C LEU A 143 10.60 -0.80 10.07
N LYS A 144 10.91 -1.20 11.30
CA LYS A 144 12.27 -1.20 11.86
C LYS A 144 12.67 -2.60 12.35
N PRO A 145 13.95 -2.98 12.23
CA PRO A 145 14.48 -4.13 12.95
C PRO A 145 14.14 -4.06 14.44
N GLY A 146 13.80 -5.21 15.02
CA GLY A 146 13.39 -5.33 16.42
C GLY A 146 11.92 -4.99 16.71
N MET A 147 11.15 -4.48 15.74
CA MET A 147 9.71 -4.31 15.92
C MET A 147 9.00 -5.64 16.07
N VAL A 148 7.91 -5.64 16.85
CA VAL A 148 6.99 -6.78 16.96
C VAL A 148 5.85 -6.53 15.99
N VAL A 149 5.73 -7.41 15.00
CA VAL A 149 4.75 -7.33 13.93
C VAL A 149 3.70 -8.43 14.04
N THR A 150 2.47 -8.09 13.70
CA THR A 150 1.34 -9.01 13.60
C THR A 150 0.94 -9.18 12.14
N PHE A 151 0.78 -10.43 11.72
CA PHE A 151 0.35 -10.82 10.39
C PHE A 151 -1.15 -11.14 10.38
N GLY A 152 -1.94 -10.21 9.82
CA GLY A 152 -3.33 -10.45 9.48
C GLY A 152 -3.42 -11.35 8.23
N PRO A 153 -4.44 -12.20 8.09
CA PRO A 153 -5.63 -12.33 8.93
C PRO A 153 -5.44 -13.25 10.16
N THR A 154 -4.37 -14.05 10.22
CA THR A 154 -4.19 -15.09 11.28
C THR A 154 -3.88 -14.54 12.67
N GLY A 155 -3.46 -13.27 12.78
CA GLY A 155 -3.01 -12.66 14.03
C GLY A 155 -1.63 -13.16 14.51
N LEU A 156 -0.90 -13.92 13.69
CA LEU A 156 0.43 -14.43 14.07
C LEU A 156 1.36 -13.28 14.39
N THR A 157 1.98 -13.32 15.58
CA THR A 157 2.80 -12.21 16.07
C THR A 157 4.24 -12.62 16.30
N THR A 158 5.19 -11.87 15.73
CA THR A 158 6.63 -12.15 15.79
C THR A 158 7.49 -10.90 15.79
N GLU A 159 8.77 -11.08 16.07
CA GLU A 159 9.79 -10.04 16.04
C GLU A 159 10.52 -10.04 14.69
N VAL A 160 10.71 -8.85 14.14
CA VAL A 160 11.55 -8.59 12.96
C VAL A 160 13.02 -8.58 13.38
N LYS A 161 13.87 -9.39 12.77
CA LYS A 161 15.32 -9.43 13.04
C LYS A 161 16.07 -8.36 12.26
N SER A 162 15.84 -8.32 10.96
CA SER A 162 16.52 -7.44 10.01
C SER A 162 15.52 -7.04 8.93
N VAL A 163 15.79 -5.90 8.30
CA VAL A 163 15.06 -5.38 7.14
C VAL A 163 16.11 -5.10 6.08
N GLU A 164 15.86 -5.54 4.85
CA GLU A 164 16.81 -5.47 3.74
C GLU A 164 16.11 -4.99 2.48
N MET A 165 16.80 -4.16 1.70
CA MET A 165 16.39 -3.70 0.38
C MET A 165 17.57 -3.82 -0.57
N HIS A 166 17.40 -4.51 -1.70
CA HIS A 166 18.47 -4.73 -2.69
C HIS A 166 19.79 -5.29 -2.10
N HIS A 167 19.68 -6.21 -1.12
CA HIS A 167 20.80 -6.82 -0.40
C HIS A 167 21.58 -5.89 0.55
N GLU A 168 21.04 -4.72 0.86
CA GLU A 168 21.58 -3.83 1.88
C GLU A 168 20.66 -3.79 3.11
N ALA A 169 21.25 -3.83 4.30
CA ALA A 169 20.51 -3.75 5.54
C ALA A 169 20.03 -2.32 5.81
N LEU A 170 18.75 -2.18 6.16
CA LEU A 170 18.12 -0.92 6.49
C LEU A 170 17.88 -0.79 8.00
N GLN A 171 18.08 0.43 8.51
CA GLN A 171 17.71 0.77 9.89
C GLN A 171 16.21 0.98 10.04
N GLU A 172 15.57 1.47 8.99
CA GLU A 172 14.12 1.60 8.86
C GLU A 172 13.71 1.54 7.39
N ALA A 173 12.50 1.05 7.14
CA ALA A 173 11.88 1.05 5.82
C ALA A 173 10.65 1.96 5.87
N LEU A 174 10.56 2.83 4.87
CA LEU A 174 9.57 3.89 4.76
C LEU A 174 8.50 3.52 3.72
N PRO A 175 7.34 4.21 3.73
CA PRO A 175 6.32 4.00 2.72
C PRO A 175 6.87 4.20 1.31
N GLY A 176 6.74 3.17 0.48
CA GLY A 176 7.30 3.13 -0.87
C GLY A 176 8.35 2.05 -1.08
N ASP A 177 9.05 1.66 -0.02
CA ASP A 177 10.17 0.73 -0.11
C ASP A 177 9.69 -0.71 -0.32
N ASN A 178 10.35 -1.41 -1.24
CA ASN A 178 10.16 -2.84 -1.44
C ASN A 178 11.23 -3.57 -0.64
N VAL A 179 10.82 -4.18 0.47
CA VAL A 179 11.75 -4.75 1.44
C VAL A 179 11.51 -6.23 1.68
N GLY A 180 12.59 -6.96 1.91
CA GLY A 180 12.57 -8.27 2.55
C GLY A 180 12.91 -8.11 4.03
N PHE A 181 12.18 -8.75 4.93
CA PHE A 181 12.48 -8.64 6.36
C PHE A 181 12.48 -10.01 7.03
N ASN A 182 13.48 -10.30 7.85
CA ASN A 182 13.61 -11.59 8.50
C ASN A 182 12.74 -11.65 9.77
N VAL A 183 11.99 -12.73 9.96
CA VAL A 183 11.14 -12.93 11.14
C VAL A 183 11.51 -14.17 11.95
N LYS A 184 11.41 -14.07 13.28
CA LYS A 184 11.78 -15.17 14.19
C LYS A 184 10.68 -16.22 14.32
N ASN A 185 11.06 -17.50 14.32
CA ASN A 185 10.17 -18.60 14.74
C ASN A 185 8.84 -18.69 13.98
N VAL A 186 8.83 -18.31 12.70
CA VAL A 186 7.66 -18.44 11.81
C VAL A 186 8.03 -19.39 10.68
N ALA A 187 7.19 -20.39 10.38
CA ALA A 187 7.42 -21.24 9.22
C ALA A 187 6.88 -20.55 7.96
N VAL A 188 7.50 -20.79 6.81
CA VAL A 188 7.03 -20.23 5.51
C VAL A 188 5.58 -20.59 5.24
N LYS A 189 5.12 -21.79 5.63
CA LYS A 189 3.72 -22.22 5.47
C LYS A 189 2.69 -21.41 6.27
N ASP A 190 3.13 -20.70 7.31
CA ASP A 190 2.24 -19.91 8.18
C ASP A 190 1.98 -18.51 7.60
N LEU A 191 2.74 -18.10 6.58
CA LEU A 191 2.59 -16.84 5.87
C LEU A 191 2.33 -17.10 4.39
N LYS A 192 1.53 -16.25 3.76
CA LYS A 192 1.25 -16.34 2.33
C LYS A 192 1.07 -14.96 1.72
N ARG A 193 1.21 -14.90 0.39
CA ARG A 193 0.84 -13.73 -0.39
C ARG A 193 -0.58 -13.26 -0.04
N GLY A 194 -0.76 -11.95 0.09
CA GLY A 194 -2.02 -11.34 0.51
C GLY A 194 -2.16 -11.15 2.02
N PHE A 195 -1.29 -11.73 2.85
CA PHE A 195 -1.25 -11.37 4.28
C PHE A 195 -0.70 -9.98 4.47
N VAL A 196 -1.04 -9.34 5.58
CA VAL A 196 -0.63 -7.96 5.86
C VAL A 196 0.12 -7.93 7.18
N ALA A 197 1.38 -7.49 7.13
CA ALA A 197 2.16 -7.19 8.32
C ALA A 197 1.79 -5.80 8.85
N SER A 198 1.70 -5.69 10.17
CA SER A 198 1.33 -4.49 10.90
C SER A 198 2.04 -4.44 12.23
N ASN A 199 2.11 -3.28 12.89
CA ASN A 199 2.67 -3.19 14.23
C ASN A 199 1.70 -3.81 15.25
N SER A 200 2.19 -4.72 16.09
CA SER A 200 1.34 -5.41 17.07
C SER A 200 0.76 -4.48 18.15
N LYS A 201 1.38 -3.33 18.38
CA LYS A 201 0.99 -2.37 19.44
C LYS A 201 0.15 -1.21 18.93
N ASP A 202 0.13 -1.00 17.63
CA ASP A 202 -0.45 0.19 17.00
C ASP A 202 -1.29 -0.26 15.80
N ASP A 203 -2.59 -0.37 16.03
CA ASP A 203 -3.62 -0.85 15.09
C ASP A 203 -3.19 -2.10 14.28
N PRO A 204 -3.14 -3.30 14.88
CA PRO A 204 -2.78 -4.50 14.16
C PRO A 204 -3.85 -4.89 13.13
N ALA A 205 -3.40 -5.31 11.94
CA ALA A 205 -4.24 -5.80 10.86
C ALA A 205 -5.00 -7.07 11.27
N ARG A 206 -6.31 -7.10 10.99
CA ARG A 206 -7.21 -8.20 11.36
C ARG A 206 -7.96 -8.75 10.16
N GLU A 207 -8.48 -9.97 10.31
CA GLU A 207 -9.37 -10.56 9.32
C GLU A 207 -10.66 -9.74 9.18
N ALA A 208 -11.10 -9.49 7.95
CA ALA A 208 -12.41 -8.93 7.67
C ALA A 208 -13.47 -10.05 7.69
N ALA A 209 -14.45 -9.94 8.59
CA ALA A 209 -15.63 -10.81 8.61
C ALA A 209 -16.51 -10.53 7.38
N ASN A 210 -16.78 -9.26 7.16
CA ASN A 210 -17.45 -8.73 5.98
C ASN A 210 -17.05 -7.26 5.82
N PHE A 211 -17.32 -6.71 4.64
CA PHE A 211 -17.05 -5.30 4.38
C PHE A 211 -18.08 -4.73 3.41
N THR A 212 -18.39 -3.45 3.59
CA THR A 212 -19.30 -2.72 2.73
C THR A 212 -18.48 -1.83 1.81
N SER A 213 -18.75 -1.95 0.51
CA SER A 213 -17.98 -1.26 -0.53
C SER A 213 -18.88 -0.57 -1.53
N GLN A 214 -18.38 0.54 -2.06
CA GLN A 214 -18.95 1.20 -3.22
C GLN A 214 -18.32 0.60 -4.47
N VAL A 215 -19.14 -0.01 -5.33
CA VAL A 215 -18.68 -0.63 -6.59
C VAL A 215 -19.26 0.09 -7.79
N ILE A 216 -18.51 0.08 -8.89
CA ILE A 216 -18.94 0.55 -10.21
C ILE A 216 -18.77 -0.61 -11.18
N ILE A 217 -19.87 -1.06 -11.78
CA ILE A 217 -19.87 -2.15 -12.75
C ILE A 217 -19.48 -1.60 -14.12
N MET A 218 -18.50 -2.22 -14.77
CA MET A 218 -17.88 -1.69 -15.99
C MET A 218 -18.02 -2.59 -17.20
N ASN A 219 -17.78 -3.89 -17.07
CA ASN A 219 -17.72 -4.78 -18.22
C ASN A 219 -18.27 -6.16 -17.87
N HIS A 220 -19.55 -6.19 -17.50
CA HIS A 220 -20.26 -7.43 -17.21
C HIS A 220 -21.37 -7.65 -18.24
N PRO A 221 -21.44 -8.82 -18.92
CA PRO A 221 -22.40 -9.06 -19.99
C PRO A 221 -23.83 -9.28 -19.49
N GLY A 222 -23.99 -9.73 -18.25
CA GLY A 222 -25.30 -10.00 -17.63
C GLY A 222 -25.62 -9.07 -16.47
N GLN A 223 -26.43 -9.58 -15.55
CA GLN A 223 -26.83 -8.90 -14.32
C GLN A 223 -26.11 -9.53 -13.11
N ILE A 224 -25.66 -8.69 -12.19
CA ILE A 224 -25.01 -9.09 -10.93
C ILE A 224 -26.05 -9.01 -9.82
N GLY A 225 -26.44 -10.14 -9.25
CA GLY A 225 -27.37 -10.21 -8.11
C GLY A 225 -26.69 -10.66 -6.81
N ASN A 226 -27.49 -10.76 -5.74
CA ASN A 226 -27.06 -11.36 -4.49
C ASN A 226 -26.56 -12.79 -4.71
N GLY A 227 -25.45 -13.14 -4.09
CA GLY A 227 -24.80 -14.44 -4.23
C GLY A 227 -23.73 -14.52 -5.31
N TYR A 228 -23.57 -13.48 -6.15
CA TYR A 228 -22.48 -13.42 -7.12
C TYR A 228 -21.12 -13.53 -6.41
N ALA A 229 -20.23 -14.41 -6.90
CA ALA A 229 -18.99 -14.76 -6.20
C ALA A 229 -17.74 -14.61 -7.11
N PRO A 230 -17.39 -13.37 -7.51
CA PRO A 230 -16.20 -13.09 -8.31
C PRO A 230 -14.92 -13.16 -7.46
N VAL A 231 -13.77 -13.00 -8.13
CA VAL A 231 -12.48 -12.84 -7.46
C VAL A 231 -12.19 -11.35 -7.25
N LEU A 232 -11.83 -10.97 -6.03
CA LEU A 232 -11.34 -9.64 -5.72
C LEU A 232 -9.80 -9.63 -5.74
N ASP A 233 -9.27 -8.68 -6.52
CA ASP A 233 -7.89 -8.21 -6.44
C ASP A 233 -7.84 -6.97 -5.56
N CYS A 234 -7.29 -7.13 -4.37
CA CYS A 234 -7.06 -6.02 -3.43
C CYS A 234 -5.64 -6.13 -2.93
N HIS A 235 -4.83 -5.06 -3.06
CA HIS A 235 -3.40 -5.07 -2.77
C HIS A 235 -2.67 -6.27 -3.41
N THR A 236 -2.15 -7.20 -2.61
CA THR A 236 -1.50 -8.45 -3.05
C THR A 236 -2.43 -9.67 -2.93
N SER A 237 -3.61 -9.50 -2.31
CA SER A 237 -4.63 -10.54 -2.16
C SER A 237 -5.43 -10.76 -3.43
N HIS A 238 -5.64 -12.04 -3.73
CA HIS A 238 -6.46 -12.54 -4.83
C HIS A 238 -7.42 -13.60 -4.27
N ILE A 239 -8.61 -13.16 -3.84
CA ILE A 239 -9.55 -13.99 -3.07
C ILE A 239 -10.96 -13.88 -3.63
N ALA A 240 -11.66 -15.02 -3.76
CA ALA A 240 -13.07 -15.03 -4.12
C ALA A 240 -13.93 -14.45 -3.00
N VAL A 241 -14.89 -13.60 -3.34
CA VAL A 241 -15.72 -12.86 -2.40
C VAL A 241 -17.17 -12.93 -2.85
N LYS A 242 -18.07 -13.28 -1.92
CA LYS A 242 -19.50 -13.32 -2.19
C LYS A 242 -20.10 -11.93 -2.00
N PHE A 243 -20.85 -11.46 -3.00
CA PHE A 243 -21.72 -10.30 -2.90
C PHE A 243 -22.93 -10.75 -2.09
N ALA A 244 -22.91 -10.53 -0.79
CA ALA A 244 -23.93 -11.06 0.11
C ALA A 244 -25.25 -10.32 -0.11
N GLU A 245 -25.18 -8.99 -0.09
CA GLU A 245 -26.34 -8.10 -0.19
C GLU A 245 -25.97 -6.86 -1.01
N LEU A 246 -26.77 -6.57 -2.03
CA LEU A 246 -26.80 -5.30 -2.72
C LEU A 246 -27.64 -4.32 -1.88
N LEU A 247 -27.00 -3.36 -1.22
CA LEU A 247 -27.65 -2.48 -0.25
C LEU A 247 -28.38 -1.32 -0.92
N THR A 248 -27.68 -0.60 -1.80
CA THR A 248 -28.25 0.55 -2.51
C THR A 248 -27.64 0.68 -3.89
N LYS A 249 -28.45 1.07 -4.86
CA LYS A 249 -27.98 1.58 -6.14
C LYS A 249 -27.74 3.08 -5.99
N ILE A 250 -26.60 3.54 -6.47
CA ILE A 250 -26.20 4.94 -6.37
C ILE A 250 -25.92 5.51 -7.76
N ASP A 251 -26.12 6.81 -7.91
CA ASP A 251 -25.68 7.51 -9.10
C ASP A 251 -24.15 7.60 -9.12
N ARG A 252 -23.54 7.22 -10.24
CA ARG A 252 -22.08 7.15 -10.39
C ARG A 252 -21.37 8.50 -10.20
N ARG A 253 -22.05 9.62 -10.49
CA ARG A 253 -21.44 10.96 -10.48
C ARG A 253 -21.68 11.70 -9.18
N SER A 254 -22.94 11.69 -8.72
CA SER A 254 -23.38 12.44 -7.55
C SER A 254 -23.34 11.63 -6.26
N GLY A 255 -23.25 10.29 -6.34
CA GLY A 255 -23.28 9.40 -5.18
C GLY A 255 -24.64 9.34 -4.48
N LYS A 256 -25.68 9.99 -5.04
CA LYS A 256 -27.03 9.96 -4.48
C LYS A 256 -27.65 8.57 -4.63
N GLU A 257 -28.40 8.15 -3.60
CA GLU A 257 -29.19 6.93 -3.64
C GLU A 257 -30.27 7.03 -4.72
N LEU A 258 -30.33 6.03 -5.59
CA LEU A 258 -31.34 5.89 -6.64
C LEU A 258 -32.39 4.86 -6.26
N GLU A 259 -31.96 3.74 -5.69
CA GLU A 259 -32.82 2.61 -5.34
C GLU A 259 -32.26 1.89 -4.12
N LYS A 260 -33.11 1.58 -3.14
CA LYS A 260 -32.73 0.74 -1.99
C LYS A 260 -32.95 -0.72 -2.32
N GLU A 261 -32.01 -1.56 -1.92
CA GLU A 261 -32.02 -3.02 -2.10
C GLU A 261 -32.34 -3.47 -3.54
N PRO A 262 -31.55 -3.03 -4.54
CA PRO A 262 -31.80 -3.40 -5.93
C PRO A 262 -31.66 -4.91 -6.13
N LYS A 263 -32.53 -5.50 -6.95
CA LYS A 263 -32.47 -6.95 -7.26
C LYS A 263 -31.18 -7.35 -7.98
N PHE A 264 -30.65 -6.46 -8.82
CA PHE A 264 -29.41 -6.66 -9.55
C PHE A 264 -28.75 -5.33 -9.94
N LEU A 265 -27.45 -5.37 -10.20
CA LEU A 265 -26.66 -4.31 -10.85
C LEU A 265 -26.27 -4.74 -12.26
N LYS A 266 -26.32 -3.82 -13.22
CA LYS A 266 -25.87 -4.06 -14.60
C LYS A 266 -24.70 -3.15 -14.97
N ASN A 267 -24.14 -3.35 -16.17
CA ASN A 267 -23.07 -2.51 -16.70
C ASN A 267 -23.43 -1.01 -16.62
N GLY A 268 -22.54 -0.21 -16.05
CA GLY A 268 -22.69 1.23 -15.87
C GLY A 268 -23.29 1.62 -14.51
N ASP A 269 -23.92 0.69 -13.80
CA ASP A 269 -24.47 0.95 -12.48
C ASP A 269 -23.36 1.08 -11.43
N ALA A 270 -23.64 1.89 -10.41
CA ALA A 270 -22.88 1.92 -9.18
C ALA A 270 -23.77 1.52 -8.02
N GLY A 271 -23.21 0.89 -7.00
CA GLY A 271 -23.97 0.46 -5.83
C GLY A 271 -23.11 0.25 -4.59
N MET A 272 -23.76 0.28 -3.44
CA MET A 272 -23.19 -0.16 -2.17
C MET A 272 -23.47 -1.65 -2.00
N VAL A 273 -22.43 -2.43 -1.77
CA VAL A 273 -22.51 -3.89 -1.70
C VAL A 273 -21.80 -4.37 -0.44
N LYS A 274 -22.51 -5.21 0.33
CA LYS A 274 -21.95 -5.96 1.44
C LYS A 274 -21.32 -7.24 0.90
N MET A 275 -20.05 -7.43 1.23
CA MET A 275 -19.20 -8.46 0.67
C MET A 275 -18.64 -9.36 1.78
N ILE A 276 -18.58 -10.66 1.51
CA ILE A 276 -18.06 -11.66 2.46
C ILE A 276 -16.94 -12.45 1.77
N PRO A 277 -15.69 -12.37 2.26
CA PRO A 277 -14.60 -13.21 1.77
C PRO A 277 -14.90 -14.70 1.93
N THR A 278 -14.59 -15.50 0.91
CA THR A 278 -14.67 -16.97 1.01
C THR A 278 -13.49 -17.59 1.77
N LYS A 279 -12.38 -16.85 1.87
CA LYS A 279 -11.17 -17.22 2.62
C LYS A 279 -10.75 -16.03 3.49
N PRO A 280 -10.05 -16.25 4.62
CA PRO A 280 -9.54 -15.17 5.45
C PRO A 280 -8.75 -14.15 4.64
N MET A 281 -9.14 -12.88 4.76
CA MET A 281 -8.62 -11.75 4.01
C MET A 281 -8.46 -10.55 4.93
N VAL A 282 -7.46 -9.71 4.67
CA VAL A 282 -7.34 -8.39 5.29
C VAL A 282 -7.71 -7.34 4.27
N VAL A 283 -8.62 -6.45 4.67
CA VAL A 283 -8.96 -5.23 3.95
C VAL A 283 -9.14 -4.11 4.95
N GLU A 284 -9.00 -2.88 4.48
CA GLU A 284 -9.15 -1.69 5.32
C GLU A 284 -10.06 -0.68 4.61
N THR A 285 -10.55 0.31 5.37
CA THR A 285 -11.35 1.39 4.77
C THR A 285 -10.47 2.24 3.85
N PHE A 286 -11.04 2.68 2.73
CA PHE A 286 -10.32 3.49 1.75
C PHE A 286 -9.88 4.86 2.32
N SER A 287 -10.66 5.41 3.25
CA SER A 287 -10.34 6.67 3.93
C SER A 287 -9.09 6.56 4.81
N GLU A 288 -8.93 5.46 5.52
CA GLU A 288 -7.82 5.27 6.46
C GLU A 288 -6.57 4.74 5.72
N TYR A 289 -6.73 3.68 4.93
CA TYR A 289 -5.64 3.00 4.24
C TYR A 289 -5.97 2.83 2.74
N PRO A 290 -5.82 3.89 1.92
CA PRO A 290 -6.15 3.87 0.50
C PRO A 290 -5.59 2.67 -0.30
N PRO A 291 -4.34 2.21 -0.08
CA PRO A 291 -3.78 1.07 -0.81
C PRO A 291 -4.45 -0.28 -0.50
N LEU A 292 -5.05 -0.42 0.68
CA LEU A 292 -5.75 -1.64 1.12
C LEU A 292 -7.28 -1.55 0.98
N GLY A 293 -7.80 -0.38 0.60
CA GLY A 293 -9.23 -0.11 0.45
C GLY A 293 -9.71 -0.01 -0.99
N ARG A 294 -8.82 -0.08 -1.99
CA ARG A 294 -9.19 -0.15 -3.42
C ARG A 294 -9.08 -1.58 -3.92
N PHE A 295 -10.03 -2.00 -4.74
CA PHE A 295 -10.01 -3.33 -5.33
C PHE A 295 -10.58 -3.35 -6.74
N ALA A 296 -10.14 -4.33 -7.51
CA ALA A 296 -10.75 -4.74 -8.76
C ALA A 296 -11.53 -6.04 -8.54
N VAL A 297 -12.68 -6.13 -9.18
CA VAL A 297 -13.50 -7.33 -9.22
C VAL A 297 -13.28 -7.98 -10.58
N ARG A 298 -12.86 -9.25 -10.55
CA ARG A 298 -12.54 -10.03 -11.72
C ARG A 298 -13.41 -11.26 -11.84
N ASP A 299 -13.82 -11.52 -13.07
CA ASP A 299 -14.53 -12.73 -13.47
C ASP A 299 -14.07 -13.13 -14.87
N MET A 300 -13.87 -14.42 -15.11
CA MET A 300 -13.38 -14.96 -16.38
C MET A 300 -12.18 -14.18 -16.99
N ARG A 301 -11.23 -13.75 -16.14
CA ARG A 301 -10.04 -12.94 -16.50
C ARG A 301 -10.33 -11.52 -17.00
N GLN A 302 -11.57 -11.05 -16.90
CA GLN A 302 -11.96 -9.67 -17.20
C GLN A 302 -12.24 -8.90 -15.91
N THR A 303 -11.92 -7.61 -15.91
CA THR A 303 -12.31 -6.72 -14.81
C THR A 303 -13.76 -6.31 -15.02
N VAL A 304 -14.66 -6.86 -14.20
CA VAL A 304 -16.11 -6.64 -14.29
C VAL A 304 -16.56 -5.41 -13.52
N ALA A 305 -15.86 -5.08 -12.42
CA ALA A 305 -16.13 -3.92 -11.60
C ALA A 305 -14.87 -3.43 -10.89
N VAL A 306 -14.93 -2.19 -10.39
CA VAL A 306 -13.93 -1.64 -9.48
C VAL A 306 -14.65 -1.07 -8.26
N GLY A 307 -13.99 -1.08 -7.12
CA GLY A 307 -14.63 -0.60 -5.90
C GLY A 307 -13.68 -0.02 -4.87
N VAL A 308 -14.29 0.70 -3.94
CA VAL A 308 -13.63 1.25 -2.75
C VAL A 308 -14.37 0.81 -1.50
N ILE A 309 -13.63 0.39 -0.49
CA ILE A 309 -14.16 -0.10 0.77
C ILE A 309 -14.52 1.09 1.64
N LYS A 310 -15.76 1.12 2.14
CA LYS A 310 -16.30 2.19 2.97
C LYS A 310 -16.33 1.81 4.44
N ASN A 311 -16.62 0.55 4.74
CA ASN A 311 -16.65 0.02 6.10
C ASN A 311 -16.17 -1.43 6.12
N VAL A 312 -15.54 -1.85 7.22
CA VAL A 312 -15.04 -3.21 7.43
C VAL A 312 -15.44 -3.68 8.82
N GLU A 313 -16.12 -4.82 8.89
CA GLU A 313 -16.35 -5.52 10.15
C GLU A 313 -15.17 -6.49 10.38
N LYS A 314 -14.33 -6.18 11.37
CA LYS A 314 -13.14 -6.98 11.70
C LYS A 314 -13.53 -8.13 12.64
N LYS A 315 -13.03 -9.35 12.40
CA LYS A 315 -13.17 -10.45 13.36
C LYS A 315 -12.27 -10.22 14.57
N ASP A 316 -12.76 -10.63 15.73
CA ASP A 316 -11.92 -10.70 16.92
C ASP A 316 -10.82 -11.76 16.76
N PRO A 317 -9.59 -11.46 17.18
CA PRO A 317 -8.46 -12.38 17.08
C PRO A 317 -8.55 -13.47 18.16
N SER A 318 -9.54 -14.36 18.08
CA SER A 318 -9.61 -15.54 18.96
C SER A 318 -8.61 -16.60 18.49
N GLY A 319 -7.65 -16.96 19.34
CA GLY A 319 -6.67 -18.04 19.07
C GLY A 319 -5.39 -17.64 18.31
N ALA A 320 -5.08 -16.35 18.20
CA ALA A 320 -3.87 -15.86 17.53
C ALA A 320 -2.58 -16.43 18.17
N LYS A 321 -1.75 -17.11 17.37
CA LYS A 321 -0.47 -17.67 17.84
C LYS A 321 0.57 -16.56 18.04
N VAL A 322 1.01 -16.36 19.28
CA VAL A 322 2.12 -15.45 19.61
C VAL A 322 3.41 -16.25 19.71
N THR A 323 4.44 -15.87 18.95
CA THR A 323 5.75 -16.55 19.01
C THR A 323 6.46 -16.29 20.34
N LYS A 324 7.32 -17.21 20.78
CA LYS A 324 8.13 -17.05 22.02
C LYS A 324 8.97 -15.76 22.01
N SER A 325 9.47 -15.34 20.85
CA SER A 325 10.21 -14.09 20.66
C SER A 325 9.34 -12.85 20.90
N ALA A 326 8.14 -12.82 20.34
CA ALA A 326 7.20 -11.73 20.59
C ALA A 326 6.76 -11.68 22.06
N ALA A 327 6.50 -12.84 22.68
CA ALA A 327 6.16 -12.93 24.09
C ALA A 327 7.27 -12.33 24.97
N LYS A 328 8.55 -12.70 24.76
CA LYS A 328 9.68 -12.16 25.52
C LYS A 328 9.78 -10.63 25.46
N LYS A 329 9.58 -10.00 24.29
CA LYS A 329 9.59 -8.53 24.17
C LYS A 329 8.35 -7.86 24.78
N LYS A 330 7.20 -8.53 24.76
CA LYS A 330 5.99 -8.06 25.45
C LYS A 330 6.21 -8.01 26.97
N PHE A 331 6.86 -9.04 27.52
CA PHE A 331 7.25 -9.08 28.94
C PHE A 331 8.37 -8.09 29.27
N ALA A 332 9.38 -7.90 28.42
CA ALA A 332 10.47 -6.96 28.68
C ALA A 332 9.99 -5.50 28.79
N LEU A 333 8.90 -5.12 28.11
CA LEU A 333 8.27 -3.79 28.26
C LEU A 333 7.32 -3.69 29.46
N GLN A 334 6.78 -4.80 29.97
CA GLN A 334 5.94 -4.82 31.17
C GLN A 334 6.74 -4.99 32.47
N SER A 335 8.00 -5.43 32.38
CA SER A 335 8.82 -5.78 33.55
C SER A 335 9.80 -4.67 33.88
N SER A 336 9.30 -3.50 34.28
CA SER A 336 10.08 -2.50 35.01
C SER A 336 9.46 -2.33 36.39
N ILE A 337 9.40 -3.41 37.16
CA ILE A 337 9.04 -3.36 38.58
C ILE A 337 10.36 -3.38 39.35
N LEU A 338 10.76 -2.21 39.87
CA LEU A 338 11.78 -2.14 40.91
C LEU A 338 11.16 -2.69 42.20
N VAL A 339 11.64 -3.85 42.66
CA VAL A 339 11.31 -4.38 44.00
C VAL A 339 12.38 -3.87 44.97
N PHE A 340 11.99 -2.98 45.88
CA PHE A 340 12.83 -2.62 47.02
C PHE A 340 12.61 -3.63 48.13
N LYS A 341 13.67 -4.34 48.53
CA LYS A 341 13.69 -5.10 49.78
C LYS A 341 15.00 -4.80 50.50
N ASP A 342 14.87 -4.23 51.69
CA ASP A 342 15.90 -4.05 52.71
C ASP A 342 17.23 -3.43 52.23
N GLY A 343 17.19 -2.13 51.94
CA GLY A 343 18.35 -1.23 52.07
C GLY A 343 19.54 -1.42 51.11
N GLY A 344 19.46 -2.30 50.12
CA GLY A 344 20.54 -2.52 49.14
C GLY A 344 20.07 -2.49 47.70
N VAL A 345 20.66 -1.62 46.88
CA VAL A 345 20.46 -1.63 45.42
C VAL A 345 21.23 -2.82 44.83
N LYS A 346 20.52 -3.82 44.31
CA LYS A 346 21.10 -4.83 43.42
C LYS A 346 20.40 -4.78 42.07
N CYS A 347 21.07 -4.17 41.10
CA CYS A 347 20.68 -4.20 39.70
C CYS A 347 21.04 -5.58 39.15
N LEU A 348 20.07 -6.47 38.95
CA LEU A 348 20.30 -7.74 38.26
C LEU A 348 20.22 -7.51 36.75
N GLY A 349 21.39 -7.29 36.15
CA GLY A 349 21.61 -7.53 34.71
C GLY A 349 21.51 -6.33 33.78
N LEU A 350 22.19 -5.23 34.08
CA LEU A 350 22.54 -4.19 33.11
C LEU A 350 23.99 -3.74 33.36
N ASP A 351 24.88 -4.07 32.43
CA ASP A 351 26.22 -3.49 32.34
C ASP A 351 26.06 -2.05 31.82
N LEU A 352 26.14 -1.09 32.73
CA LEU A 352 25.97 0.35 32.48
C LEU A 352 27.35 0.98 32.22
N SER A 353 27.82 0.90 30.97
CA SER A 353 28.93 1.72 30.47
C SER A 353 28.48 2.88 29.58
N ALA A 354 27.19 3.20 29.52
CA ALA A 354 26.67 4.35 28.77
C ALA A 354 26.00 5.38 29.70
N ARG A 355 26.62 6.57 29.79
CA ARG A 355 26.05 7.76 30.45
C ARG A 355 24.93 8.34 29.58
N GLN A 356 23.68 7.99 29.90
CA GLN A 356 22.40 8.67 29.63
C GLN A 356 21.33 7.65 29.24
N ALA A 357 20.39 7.40 30.15
CA ALA A 357 19.11 6.80 29.83
C ALA A 357 18.02 7.54 30.62
N VAL A 358 17.16 8.25 29.89
CA VAL A 358 15.93 8.85 30.37
C VAL A 358 14.85 7.77 30.38
N MET A 359 14.21 7.51 31.52
CA MET A 359 13.02 6.66 31.60
C MET A 359 11.93 7.38 32.42
N GLY A 360 10.81 7.66 31.75
CA GLY A 360 9.60 8.23 32.33
C GLY A 360 8.64 7.17 32.87
N ASN A 361 7.83 7.63 33.84
CA ASN A 361 6.72 6.98 34.56
C ASN A 361 7.08 5.69 35.33
N SER A 362 7.29 5.84 36.63
CA SER A 362 7.44 4.74 37.59
C SER A 362 6.17 4.61 38.44
N VAL A 363 5.67 3.39 38.61
CA VAL A 363 4.57 3.06 39.55
C VAL A 363 5.18 2.45 40.81
N LEU A 364 4.86 3.02 41.98
CA LEU A 364 5.30 2.54 43.29
C LEU A 364 4.15 1.78 43.96
N LEU A 365 4.43 0.55 44.40
CA LEU A 365 3.54 -0.27 45.22
C LEU A 365 4.21 -0.45 46.59
N PHE A 366 3.57 0.06 47.64
CA PHE A 366 3.99 -0.10 49.03
C PHE A 366 2.76 -0.54 49.84
N ASP A 367 2.87 -1.67 50.54
CA ASP A 367 1.84 -2.26 51.43
C ASP A 367 0.39 -2.24 50.88
N GLY A 368 0.21 -2.67 49.63
CA GLY A 368 -1.13 -2.93 49.08
C GLY A 368 -1.93 -1.68 48.68
N TYR A 369 -1.34 -0.48 48.75
CA TYR A 369 -1.95 0.74 48.22
C TYR A 369 -1.26 1.21 46.92
N LEU A 370 -2.06 1.57 45.92
CA LEU A 370 -1.59 2.12 44.65
C LEU A 370 -1.46 3.64 44.78
N PHE A 371 -0.24 4.16 44.68
CA PHE A 371 0.01 5.59 44.57
C PHE A 371 0.41 5.96 43.14
N ILE A 372 -0.37 6.84 42.50
CA ILE A 372 -0.03 7.46 41.22
C ILE A 372 0.66 8.78 41.55
N ILE A 373 1.97 8.87 41.31
CA ILE A 373 2.72 10.12 41.44
C ILE A 373 2.82 10.75 40.04
N GLU A 374 2.05 11.82 39.81
CA GLU A 374 2.22 12.69 38.66
C GLU A 374 3.33 13.70 38.98
N MET A 375 4.49 13.57 38.34
CA MET A 375 5.51 14.63 38.36
C MET A 375 5.44 15.40 37.05
N SER A 376 4.93 16.63 37.11
CA SER A 376 5.07 17.62 36.04
C SER A 376 6.49 18.21 36.10
N CYS A 377 7.29 18.01 35.05
CA CYS A 377 8.59 18.68 34.93
C CYS A 377 8.44 20.02 34.19
N VAL A 378 8.87 21.10 34.83
CA VAL A 378 9.21 22.36 34.17
C VAL A 378 10.64 22.21 33.62
N VAL A 379 10.81 22.47 32.33
CA VAL A 379 12.13 22.48 31.67
C VAL A 379 12.78 23.84 31.94
N ASP A 380 13.97 23.86 32.54
CA ASP A 380 14.83 25.04 32.60
C ASP A 380 16.06 24.77 31.72
N ASP A 381 16.26 25.63 30.71
CA ASP A 381 17.31 25.53 29.70
C ASP A 381 18.64 26.04 30.27
N ARG A 382 19.63 25.15 30.44
CA ARG A 382 21.06 25.51 30.43
C ARG A 382 21.91 24.44 29.75
#